data_AF-A0A2R6AXN9-F1
#
_entry.id   AF-A0A2R6AXN9-F1
#
_cell.length_a   1.000
_cell.length_b   1.000
_cell.length_c   1.000
_cell.angle_alpha   90.00
_cell.angle_beta   90.00
_cell.angle_gamma   90.00
#
_symmetry.space_group_name_H-M   'P 1'
#
loop_
_entity.id
_entity.type
_entity.pdbx_description
1 polymer ?
#
loop_
_entity_poly.entity_id
_entity_poly.type
_entity_poly.pdbx_seq_one_letter_code
_entity_poly.pdbx_strand_id
1 'polypeptide(L)'
;MGQSSWTVELIRQIGEPQGGAPYLVNIQPGNTYDVAFAVWQGYTGENAFIKSISTFQTLYISNEAPPSLIVPGEGLVGPLTAYEFVAILGLIIALIVLVALYFVMRRA
;
A
#
# COMPACT_ATOMS: atom_id res chain seq x y z
N MET A 1 23.57 4.81 -23.02
CA MET A 1 23.34 3.53 -22.30
C MET A 1 22.27 3.82 -21.26
N GLY A 2 21.13 3.14 -21.32
CA GLY A 2 20.04 3.36 -20.37
C GLY A 2 20.43 2.91 -18.97
N GLN A 3 19.91 3.56 -17.93
CA GLN A 3 20.02 3.04 -16.56
C GLN A 3 19.29 1.71 -16.49
N SER A 4 20.03 0.64 -16.22
CA SER A 4 19.47 -0.66 -15.86
C SER A 4 19.41 -0.73 -14.34
N SER A 5 18.23 -1.02 -13.78
CA SER A 5 18.01 -1.16 -12.35
C SER A 5 17.50 -2.55 -12.00
N TRP A 6 17.89 -3.04 -10.83
CA TRP A 6 17.29 -4.24 -10.22
C TRP A 6 16.30 -3.81 -9.15
N THR A 7 15.13 -4.44 -9.15
CA THR A 7 14.16 -4.35 -8.05
C THR A 7 14.03 -5.75 -7.45
N VAL A 8 14.32 -5.88 -6.17
CA VAL A 8 14.26 -7.14 -5.43
C VAL A 8 13.50 -6.92 -4.14
N GLU A 9 12.60 -7.85 -3.82
CA GLU A 9 11.89 -7.89 -2.55
C GLU A 9 12.35 -9.12 -1.76
N LEU A 10 12.85 -8.90 -0.54
CA LEU A 10 13.25 -9.96 0.38
C LEU A 10 12.22 -10.05 1.50
N ILE A 11 11.52 -11.18 1.58
CA ILE A 11 10.43 -11.41 2.53
C ILE A 11 10.81 -12.54 3.48
N ARG A 12 10.49 -12.39 4.76
CA ARG A 12 10.56 -13.45 5.76
C ARG A 12 9.45 -13.32 6.80
N GLN A 13 9.19 -14.40 7.52
CA GLN A 13 8.30 -14.38 8.67
C GLN A 13 8.85 -13.49 9.79
N ILE A 14 7.95 -12.73 10.42
CA ILE A 14 8.18 -12.06 11.70
C ILE A 14 8.28 -13.11 12.82
N GLY A 15 9.12 -12.82 13.78
CA GLY A 15 9.49 -13.67 14.90
C GLY A 15 10.66 -14.58 14.60
N GLU A 16 10.77 -15.63 15.41
CA GLU A 16 11.75 -16.70 15.23
C GLU A 16 11.26 -17.61 14.09
N PRO A 17 11.99 -17.71 12.97
CA PRO A 17 11.58 -18.56 11.86
C PRO A 17 11.61 -20.03 12.28
N GLN A 18 10.55 -20.78 12.00
CA GLN A 18 10.53 -22.22 12.27
C GLN A 18 11.61 -22.94 11.45
N GLY A 19 12.47 -23.70 12.12
CA GLY A 19 13.63 -24.35 11.47
C GLY A 19 14.74 -23.37 11.08
N GLY A 20 14.73 -22.16 11.64
CA GLY A 20 15.75 -21.15 11.41
C GLY A 20 17.14 -21.58 11.86
N ALA A 21 18.17 -21.09 11.16
CA ALA A 21 19.55 -21.20 11.59
C ALA A 21 19.76 -20.40 12.91
N PRO A 22 20.68 -20.84 13.80
CA PRO A 22 20.86 -20.26 15.14
C PRO A 22 21.31 -18.79 15.16
N TYR A 23 21.72 -18.25 14.02
CA TYR A 23 22.15 -16.86 13.84
C TYR A 23 21.08 -15.97 13.18
N LEU A 24 19.87 -16.49 12.95
CA LEU A 24 18.78 -15.68 12.43
C LEU A 24 18.27 -14.74 13.52
N VAL A 25 18.21 -13.45 13.18
CA VAL A 25 17.64 -12.44 14.06
C VAL A 25 16.17 -12.74 14.28
N ASN A 26 15.75 -12.74 15.54
CA ASN A 26 14.34 -12.77 15.94
C ASN A 26 13.75 -11.36 15.79
N ILE A 27 13.07 -11.12 14.66
CA ILE A 27 12.50 -9.81 14.32
C ILE A 27 11.12 -9.71 14.94
N GLN A 28 10.89 -8.73 15.81
CA GLN A 28 9.64 -8.53 16.52
C GLN A 28 9.14 -7.09 16.28
N PRO A 29 7.83 -6.89 16.13
CA PRO A 29 7.24 -5.57 16.07
C PRO A 29 7.51 -4.77 17.35
N GLY A 30 7.71 -3.45 17.23
CA GLY A 30 8.03 -2.55 18.33
C GLY A 30 9.52 -2.50 18.72
N ASN A 31 10.37 -3.29 18.06
CA ASN A 31 11.81 -3.32 18.33
C ASN A 31 12.61 -2.60 17.25
N THR A 32 13.85 -2.26 17.62
CA THR A 32 14.83 -1.61 16.76
C THR A 32 15.97 -2.58 16.44
N TYR A 33 16.40 -2.60 15.18
CA TYR A 33 17.43 -3.49 14.67
C TYR A 33 18.44 -2.72 13.83
N ASP A 34 19.71 -3.08 13.92
CA ASP A 34 20.73 -2.57 13.02
C ASP A 34 20.83 -3.46 11.77
N VAL A 35 20.69 -2.83 10.59
CA VAL A 35 20.74 -3.49 9.29
C VAL A 35 21.87 -2.90 8.44
N ALA A 36 22.54 -3.75 7.68
CA ALA A 36 23.48 -3.33 6.64
C ALA A 36 23.20 -4.11 5.35
N PHE A 37 23.51 -3.49 4.22
CA PHE A 37 23.28 -4.06 2.90
C PHE A 37 24.60 -4.30 2.19
N ALA A 38 24.67 -5.39 1.45
CA ALA A 38 25.76 -5.68 0.54
C ALA A 38 25.20 -5.95 -0.87
N VAL A 39 25.87 -5.42 -1.88
CA VAL A 39 25.53 -5.62 -3.30
C VAL A 39 26.74 -6.19 -4.02
N TRP A 40 26.45 -7.10 -4.96
CA TRP A 40 27.42 -7.72 -5.84
C TRP A 40 27.08 -7.42 -7.30
N GLN A 41 28.00 -6.81 -8.03
CA GLN A 41 27.95 -6.73 -9.48
C GLN A 41 28.69 -7.92 -10.10
N GLY A 42 27.94 -9.02 -10.30
CA GLY A 42 28.51 -10.27 -10.79
C GLY A 42 29.24 -10.14 -12.13
N TYR A 43 28.75 -9.32 -13.06
CA TYR A 43 29.40 -9.10 -14.36
C TYR A 43 30.82 -8.53 -14.24
N THR A 44 31.10 -7.73 -13.22
CA THR A 44 32.43 -7.17 -12.96
C THR A 44 33.30 -8.04 -12.06
N GLY A 45 32.87 -9.26 -11.74
CA GLY A 45 33.63 -10.22 -10.96
C GLY A 45 33.55 -10.05 -9.44
N GLU A 46 32.59 -9.27 -8.93
CA GLU A 46 32.34 -9.18 -7.48
C GLU A 46 31.90 -10.54 -6.90
N ASN A 47 32.33 -10.83 -5.67
CA ASN A 47 32.14 -12.13 -5.01
C ASN A 47 32.10 -12.00 -3.47
N ALA A 48 32.09 -13.13 -2.76
CA ALA A 48 32.01 -13.16 -1.30
C ALA A 48 33.02 -12.25 -0.58
N PHE A 49 34.17 -11.93 -1.16
CA PHE A 49 35.22 -11.07 -0.58
C PHE A 49 35.23 -9.65 -1.14
N ILE A 50 34.82 -9.47 -2.40
CA ILE A 50 34.85 -8.18 -3.11
C ILE A 50 33.41 -7.74 -3.39
N LYS A 51 32.94 -6.70 -2.69
CA LYS A 51 31.56 -6.23 -2.73
C LYS A 51 31.45 -4.82 -2.16
N SER A 52 30.39 -4.12 -2.54
CA SER A 52 30.02 -2.84 -1.92
C SER A 52 29.12 -3.10 -0.71
N ILE A 53 29.41 -2.46 0.43
CA ILE A 53 28.68 -2.66 1.70
C ILE A 53 28.32 -1.29 2.29
N SER A 54 27.12 -1.16 2.84
CA SER A 54 26.71 0.03 3.60
C SER A 54 27.27 0.03 5.03
N THR A 55 27.24 1.19 5.68
CA THR A 55 27.28 1.22 7.16
C THR A 55 25.99 0.63 7.73
N PHE A 56 26.02 0.26 9.01
CA PHE A 56 24.80 -0.09 9.72
C PHE A 56 23.83 1.10 9.78
N GLN A 57 22.56 0.80 9.59
CA GLN A 57 21.43 1.71 9.72
C GLN A 57 20.48 1.14 10.76
N THR A 58 19.97 1.99 11.62
CA THR A 58 19.04 1.60 12.67
C THR A 58 17.61 1.67 12.14
N LEU A 59 16.89 0.55 12.19
CA LEU A 59 15.56 0.40 11.63
C LEU A 59 14.57 -0.06 12.70
N TYR A 60 13.47 0.66 12.82
CA TYR A 60 12.38 0.35 13.74
C TYR A 60 11.26 -0.39 13.01
N ILE A 61 10.80 -1.51 13.58
CA ILE A 61 9.64 -2.24 13.07
C ILE A 61 8.40 -1.71 13.77
N SER A 62 7.53 -1.01 13.04
CA SER A 62 6.32 -0.42 13.63
C SER A 62 5.31 -1.48 14.08
N ASN A 63 4.58 -1.16 15.14
CA ASN A 63 3.37 -1.86 15.60
C ASN A 63 2.09 -1.27 15.01
N GLU A 64 2.21 -0.16 14.29
CA GLU A 64 1.05 0.50 13.70
C GLU A 64 0.53 -0.34 12.53
N ALA A 65 -0.79 -0.39 12.40
CA ALA A 65 -1.41 -0.96 11.21
C ALA A 65 -0.88 -0.20 9.98
N PRO A 66 -0.64 -0.89 8.86
CA PRO A 66 -0.28 -0.21 7.62
C PRO A 66 -1.31 0.90 7.32
N PRO A 67 -0.88 2.07 6.83
CA PRO A 67 -1.83 3.10 6.44
C PRO A 67 -2.86 2.48 5.49
N SER A 68 -4.14 2.69 5.79
CA SER A 68 -5.19 2.26 4.89
C SER A 68 -4.94 2.94 3.55
N LEU A 69 -4.73 2.14 2.51
CA LEU A 69 -4.76 2.64 1.16
C LEU A 69 -6.16 3.20 0.94
N ILE A 70 -6.30 4.53 0.96
CA ILE A 70 -7.48 5.17 0.40
C ILE A 70 -7.38 4.88 -1.10
N VAL A 71 -8.00 3.80 -1.54
CA VAL A 71 -8.24 3.56 -2.96
C VAL A 71 -9.18 4.69 -3.41
N PRO A 72 -8.75 5.57 -4.33
CA PRO A 72 -9.64 6.61 -4.83
C PRO A 72 -10.86 5.94 -5.48
N GLY A 73 -12.02 6.07 -4.85
CA GLY A 73 -13.29 5.49 -5.33
C GLY A 73 -13.99 4.51 -4.37
N GLU A 74 -13.34 4.05 -3.28
CA GLU A 74 -13.90 3.04 -2.36
C GLU A 74 -14.40 3.62 -1.02
N GLY A 75 -14.59 4.95 -0.94
CA GLY A 75 -15.10 5.61 0.27
C GLY A 75 -16.15 6.68 -0.05
N LEU A 76 -17.04 6.96 0.91
CA LEU A 76 -18.10 7.99 0.84
C LEU A 76 -17.59 9.42 0.51
N VAL A 77 -16.28 9.63 0.40
CA VAL A 77 -15.63 10.94 0.18
C VAL A 77 -14.79 10.98 -1.11
N GLY A 78 -14.90 9.96 -1.98
CA GLY A 78 -14.27 9.96 -3.31
C GLY A 78 -15.10 10.71 -4.36
N PRO A 79 -14.50 11.07 -5.51
CA PRO A 79 -15.29 11.52 -6.67
C PRO A 79 -16.29 10.44 -7.04
N LEU A 80 -17.55 10.82 -7.22
CA LEU A 80 -18.62 9.90 -7.61
C LEU A 80 -18.19 9.12 -8.85
N THR A 81 -18.37 7.82 -8.80
CA THR A 81 -18.27 7.00 -10.00
C THR A 81 -19.39 7.39 -10.98
N ALA A 82 -19.23 7.04 -12.26
CA ALA A 82 -20.24 7.34 -13.28
C ALA A 82 -21.62 6.73 -12.94
N TYR A 83 -21.66 5.55 -12.30
CA TYR A 83 -22.91 4.90 -11.91
C TYR A 83 -23.58 5.61 -10.73
N GLU A 84 -22.81 6.04 -9.72
CA GLU A 84 -23.31 6.82 -8.59
C GLU A 84 -23.85 8.17 -9.04
N PHE A 85 -23.13 8.85 -9.94
CA PHE A 85 -23.55 10.14 -10.48
C PHE A 85 -24.89 10.06 -11.22
N VAL A 86 -25.05 9.05 -12.08
CA VAL A 86 -26.30 8.82 -12.81
C VAL A 86 -27.45 8.45 -11.86
N ALA A 87 -27.19 7.63 -10.85
CA ALA A 87 -28.22 7.26 -9.85
C ALA A 87 -28.70 8.48 -9.05
N ILE A 88 -27.78 9.34 -8.61
CA ILE A 88 -28.11 10.58 -7.89
C ILE A 88 -28.91 11.54 -8.78
N LEU A 89 -28.50 11.73 -10.04
CA LEU A 89 -29.27 12.55 -11.00
C LEU A 89 -30.68 12.01 -11.22
N GLY A 90 -30.82 10.69 -11.40
CA GLY A 90 -32.11 10.04 -11.57
C GLY A 90 -33.03 10.22 -10.36
N LEU A 91 -32.48 10.09 -9.15
CA LEU A 91 -33.21 10.34 -7.90
C LEU A 91 -33.72 11.78 -7.81
N ILE A 92 -32.88 12.77 -8.12
CA ILE A 92 -33.24 14.19 -8.09
C ILE A 92 -34.39 14.47 -9.06
N ILE A 93 -34.30 13.96 -10.29
CA ILE A 93 -35.34 14.12 -11.31
C ILE A 93 -36.65 13.49 -10.83
N ALA A 94 -36.60 12.27 -10.28
CA ALA A 94 -37.78 11.59 -9.76
C ALA A 94 -38.47 12.39 -8.65
N LEU A 95 -37.71 12.98 -7.73
CA LEU A 95 -38.25 13.82 -6.66
C LEU A 95 -38.91 15.10 -7.20
N ILE A 96 -38.30 15.76 -8.18
CA ILE A 96 -38.88 16.96 -8.83
C ILE A 96 -40.22 16.61 -9.50
N VAL A 97 -40.27 15.50 -10.24
CA VAL A 97 -41.51 15.03 -10.89
C VAL A 97 -42.60 14.75 -9.86
N LEU A 98 -42.24 14.09 -8.75
CA LEU A 98 -43.18 13.74 -7.69
C LEU A 98 -43.77 14.98 -7.00
N VAL A 99 -42.94 16.01 -6.76
CA VAL A 99 -43.39 17.31 -6.25
C VAL A 99 -44.31 18.02 -7.25
N ALA A 100 -43.95 18.03 -8.54
CA ALA A 100 -44.79 18.64 -9.57
C ALA A 100 -46.16 17.95 -9.68
N LEU A 101 -46.19 16.62 -9.64
CA LEU A 101 -47.43 15.83 -9.64
C LEU A 101 -48.28 16.13 -8.41
N TYR A 102 -47.69 16.24 -7.22
CA TYR A 102 -48.40 16.66 -6.02
C TYR A 102 -49.11 18.01 -6.20
N PHE A 103 -48.42 19.00 -6.77
CA PHE A 103 -49.03 20.31 -7.01
C PHE A 103 -50.12 20.27 -8.08
N VAL A 104 -49.95 19.47 -9.14
CA VAL A 104 -50.99 19.29 -10.17
C VAL A 104 -52.23 18.62 -9.59
N MET A 105 -52.07 17.53 -8.84
CA MET A 105 -53.19 16.81 -8.21
C MET A 105 -53.90 17.63 -7.14
N ARG A 106 -53.19 18.53 -6.44
CA ARG A 106 -53.81 19.42 -5.45
C ARG A 106 -54.58 20.58 -6.08
N ARG A 107 -54.34 20.88 -7.36
CA ARG A 107 -54.94 21.99 -8.09
C ARG A 107 -56.08 21.56 -9.03
N ALA A 108 -56.18 20.26 -9.32
CA ALA A 108 -57.32 19.61 -9.97
C ALA A 108 -58.45 19.34 -8.97
#